data_AF-A0AAQ5ZWM2-F1
#
_entry.id   AF-A0AAQ5ZWM2-F1
#
_cell.length_a   1.000
_cell.length_b   1.000
_cell.length_c   1.000
_cell.angle_alpha   90.00
_cell.angle_beta   90.00
_cell.angle_gamma   90.00
#
_symmetry.space_group_name_H-M   'P 1'
#
loop_
_entity.id
_entity.type
_entity.pdbx_description
1 polymer ?
#
loop_
_entity_poly.entity_id
_entity_poly.type
_entity_poly.pdbx_seq_one_letter_code
_entity_poly.pdbx_strand_id
1 'polypeptide(L)'
;VPFCWSVFDIYRKVPKDLTQPTYTGAFISILCCVFILFLFLSELTGFIATEIVNELYVDDPDKDSGGKIDVSLNISLPNLHCDLVGLDIQDEMGRHEVGHIDNSMKIPLNQGDGCRFEGEFTINKVPGNFHVSTHSATAQPQNPDMTHTIHKLAFGEKLQLWPRMTTY
;
A
#
# COMPACT_ATOMS: atom_id res chain seq x y z
N VAL A 1 -54.14 -6.89 13.58
CA VAL A 1 -53.49 -7.35 14.83
C VAL A 1 -52.99 -6.14 15.59
N PRO A 2 -53.57 -5.80 16.75
CA PRO A 2 -53.26 -4.56 17.44
C PRO A 2 -51.98 -4.77 18.25
N PHE A 3 -50.88 -4.16 17.83
CA PHE A 3 -49.78 -3.89 18.77
C PHE A 3 -50.25 -2.71 19.65
N CYS A 4 -51.10 -3.02 20.63
CA CYS A 4 -51.54 -2.06 21.62
C CYS A 4 -50.44 -1.96 22.67
N TRP A 5 -49.53 -1.00 22.50
CA TRP A 5 -48.46 -0.68 23.46
C TRP A 5 -48.98 -0.09 24.79
N SER A 6 -50.30 -0.10 25.03
CA SER A 6 -50.93 0.44 26.24
C SER A 6 -50.53 -0.26 27.54
N VAL A 7 -49.82 -1.39 27.46
CA VAL A 7 -49.35 -2.16 28.61
C VAL A 7 -48.02 -1.62 29.17
N PHE A 8 -47.23 -0.87 28.39
CA PHE A 8 -45.96 -0.28 28.83
C PHE A 8 -46.08 1.13 29.42
N ASP A 9 -47.29 1.70 29.48
CA ASP A 9 -47.54 3.02 30.06
C ASP A 9 -47.79 2.86 31.58
N ILE A 10 -46.71 2.78 32.37
CA ILE A 10 -46.73 2.60 33.83
C ILE A 10 -47.32 3.82 34.56
N TYR A 11 -47.41 4.98 33.89
CA TYR A 11 -47.93 6.20 34.50
C TYR A 11 -49.42 6.41 34.24
N ARG A 12 -50.15 6.81 35.30
CA ARG A 12 -51.55 7.22 35.21
C ARG A 12 -51.66 8.43 34.27
N LYS A 13 -52.36 8.26 33.15
CA LYS A 13 -52.62 9.34 32.18
C LYS A 13 -53.26 10.54 32.89
N VAL A 14 -52.60 11.69 32.75
CA VAL A 14 -53.06 12.96 33.34
C VAL A 14 -54.38 13.35 32.66
N PRO A 15 -55.42 13.79 33.39
CA PRO A 15 -56.68 14.21 32.78
C PRO A 15 -56.45 15.38 31.82
N LYS A 16 -57.11 15.34 30.66
CA LYS A 16 -56.91 16.28 29.54
C LYS A 16 -57.26 17.74 29.89
N ASP A 17 -57.96 17.97 31.00
CA ASP A 17 -58.32 19.32 31.50
C ASP A 17 -57.16 20.04 32.20
N LEU A 18 -56.11 19.33 32.60
CA LEU A 18 -54.89 19.89 33.22
C LEU A 18 -53.73 20.05 32.22
N THR A 19 -53.91 19.57 30.99
CA THR A 19 -52.88 19.58 29.93
C THR A 19 -53.42 20.27 28.69
N GLN A 20 -53.13 21.56 28.53
CA GLN A 20 -53.41 22.25 27.27
C GLN A 20 -52.29 21.99 26.25
N PRO A 21 -52.60 21.42 25.07
CA PRO A 21 -51.61 21.26 24.02
C PRO A 21 -51.18 22.64 23.51
N THR A 22 -49.93 23.01 23.76
CA THR A 22 -49.35 24.27 23.28
C THR A 22 -48.65 24.05 21.95
N TYR A 23 -49.12 24.72 20.89
CA TYR A 23 -48.49 24.67 19.56
C TYR A 23 -47.00 25.11 19.59
N THR A 24 -46.67 26.07 20.45
CA THR A 24 -45.30 26.54 20.66
C THR A 24 -44.39 25.44 21.22
N GLY A 25 -44.89 24.62 22.16
CA GLY A 25 -44.14 23.50 22.73
C GLY A 25 -43.88 22.40 21.70
N ALA A 26 -44.86 22.11 20.84
CA ALA A 26 -44.69 21.17 19.73
C ALA A 26 -43.62 21.64 18.74
N PHE A 27 -43.61 22.93 18.39
CA PHE A 27 -42.59 23.52 17.51
C PHE A 27 -41.17 23.41 18.09
N ILE A 28 -41.00 23.78 19.37
CA ILE A 28 -39.71 23.70 20.07
C ILE A 28 -39.23 22.24 20.13
N SER A 29 -40.12 21.30 20.41
CA SER A 29 -39.78 19.87 20.45
C SER A 29 -39.30 19.35 19.10
N ILE A 30 -39.94 19.75 17.99
CA ILE A 30 -39.52 19.36 16.64
C ILE A 30 -38.12 19.93 16.33
N LEU A 31 -37.89 21.20 16.67
CA LEU A 31 -36.61 21.86 16.44
C LEU A 31 -35.47 21.19 17.21
N CYS A 32 -35.70 20.83 18.48
CA CYS A 32 -34.75 20.05 19.28
C CYS A 32 -34.45 18.68 18.66
N CYS A 33 -35.47 17.94 18.21
CA CYS A 33 -35.26 16.64 17.57
C CYS A 33 -34.43 16.74 16.29
N VAL A 34 -34.69 17.74 15.45
CA VAL A 34 -33.90 17.98 14.23
C VAL A 34 -32.44 18.32 14.57
N PHE A 35 -32.22 19.18 15.56
CA PHE A 35 -30.87 19.56 15.98
C PHE A 35 -30.08 18.38 16.54
N ILE A 36 -30.71 17.55 17.38
CA ILE A 36 -30.09 16.32 17.91
C ILE A 36 -29.74 15.34 16.78
N LEU A 37 -30.65 15.14 15.82
CA LEU A 37 -30.41 14.25 14.68
C LEU A 37 -29.27 14.76 13.80
N PHE A 38 -29.18 16.07 13.57
CA PHE A 38 -28.08 16.69 12.84
C PHE A 38 -26.73 16.46 13.53
N LEU A 39 -26.64 16.71 14.84
CA LEU A 39 -25.42 16.47 15.61
C LEU A 39 -25.01 14.99 15.58
N PHE A 40 -25.98 14.08 15.74
CA PHE A 40 -25.72 12.65 15.69
C PHE A 40 -25.16 12.21 14.33
N LEU A 41 -25.74 12.68 13.21
CA LEU A 41 -25.23 12.36 11.88
C LEU A 41 -23.81 12.90 11.66
N SER A 42 -23.52 14.12 12.14
CA SER A 42 -22.17 14.71 12.04
C SER A 42 -21.12 13.87 12.78
N GLU A 43 -21.38 13.54 14.04
CA GLU A 43 -20.49 12.70 14.85
C GLU A 43 -20.36 11.29 14.27
N LEU A 44 -21.47 10.70 13.80
CA LEU A 44 -21.45 9.39 13.14
C LEU A 44 -20.59 9.41 11.88
N THR A 45 -20.68 10.47 11.07
CA THR A 45 -19.81 10.62 9.89
C THR A 45 -18.35 10.80 10.27
N GLY A 46 -18.05 11.52 11.35
CA GLY A 46 -16.70 11.65 11.89
C GLY A 46 -16.14 10.33 12.43
N PHE A 47 -16.98 9.53 13.10
CA PHE A 47 -16.60 8.23 13.64
C PHE A 47 -16.38 7.17 12.54
N ILE A 48 -17.17 7.22 11.46
CA ILE A 48 -17.00 6.33 10.31
C ILE A 48 -15.81 6.77 9.44
N ALA A 49 -15.40 8.04 9.49
CA ALA A 49 -14.23 8.51 8.77
C ALA A 49 -12.96 7.85 9.34
N THR A 50 -12.27 7.10 8.49
CA THR A 50 -11.01 6.45 8.85
C THR A 50 -9.88 7.48 8.90
N GLU A 51 -9.20 7.59 10.03
CA GLU A 51 -7.95 8.36 10.13
C GLU A 51 -6.77 7.47 9.70
N ILE A 52 -5.98 7.96 8.73
CA ILE A 52 -4.77 7.27 8.28
C ILE A 52 -3.63 7.68 9.22
N VAL A 53 -3.32 6.82 10.20
CA VAL A 53 -2.21 7.03 11.12
C VAL A 53 -0.97 6.28 10.60
N ASN A 54 0.15 6.99 10.49
CA ASN A 54 1.44 6.40 10.14
C ASN A 54 2.18 6.01 11.42
N GLU A 55 2.18 4.72 11.77
CA GLU A 55 2.96 4.22 12.91
C GLU A 55 4.36 3.78 12.46
N LEU A 56 5.38 4.14 13.24
CA LEU A 56 6.75 3.65 13.04
C LEU A 56 6.96 2.40 13.90
N TYR A 57 7.14 1.25 13.26
CA TYR A 57 7.46 -0.01 13.93
C TYR A 57 8.97 -0.30 13.85
N VAL A 58 9.51 -0.95 14.88
CA VAL A 58 10.88 -1.49 14.85
C VAL A 58 10.83 -2.80 14.09
N ASP A 59 11.38 -2.79 12.88
CA ASP A 59 11.42 -3.97 12.04
C ASP A 59 12.42 -5.00 12.62
N ASP A 60 11.90 -6.10 13.18
CA ASP A 60 12.69 -7.24 13.66
C ASP A 60 13.25 -7.99 12.43
N PRO A 61 14.55 -7.89 12.11
CA PRO A 61 15.10 -8.41 10.85
C PRO A 61 15.00 -9.94 10.69
N ASP A 62 14.80 -10.65 11.80
CA ASP A 62 14.78 -12.12 11.85
C ASP A 62 13.40 -12.75 11.67
N LYS A 63 12.29 -12.00 11.75
CA LYS A 63 10.94 -12.60 11.77
C LYS A 63 10.35 -12.91 10.39
N ASP A 64 10.53 -12.03 9.40
CA ASP A 64 9.75 -12.12 8.15
C ASP A 64 10.58 -12.44 6.89
N SER A 65 11.86 -12.06 6.81
CA SER A 65 12.67 -12.25 5.59
C SER A 65 14.12 -12.73 5.83
N GLY A 66 14.45 -13.12 7.07
CA GLY A 66 15.80 -13.59 7.43
C GLY A 66 16.92 -12.60 7.08
N GLY A 67 16.65 -11.31 7.19
CA GLY A 67 17.60 -10.24 6.86
C GLY A 67 17.82 -9.98 5.36
N LYS A 68 16.97 -10.47 4.47
CA LYS A 68 17.02 -10.20 3.02
C LYS A 68 15.85 -9.33 2.54
N ILE A 69 16.04 -8.65 1.41
CA ILE A 69 15.06 -7.81 0.74
C ILE A 69 14.96 -8.24 -0.72
N ASP A 70 13.73 -8.47 -1.18
CA ASP A 70 13.46 -8.75 -2.59
C ASP A 70 13.51 -7.47 -3.42
N VAL A 71 14.22 -7.50 -4.55
CA VAL A 71 14.35 -6.36 -5.45
C VAL A 71 13.82 -6.75 -6.81
N SER A 72 12.95 -5.91 -7.35
CA SER A 72 12.43 -6.07 -8.71
C SER A 72 12.90 -4.91 -9.59
N LEU A 73 13.66 -5.24 -10.62
CA LEU A 73 14.24 -4.31 -11.58
C LEU A 73 13.69 -4.57 -12.98
N ASN A 74 13.27 -3.52 -13.67
CA ASN A 74 12.88 -3.54 -15.07
C ASN A 74 13.54 -2.35 -15.77
N ILE A 75 14.49 -2.64 -16.65
CA ILE A 75 15.34 -1.66 -17.31
C ILE A 75 15.49 -2.01 -18.80
N SER A 76 15.42 -1.00 -19.65
CA SER A 76 15.62 -1.14 -21.10
C SER A 76 16.89 -0.40 -21.54
N LEU A 77 17.76 -1.10 -22.26
CA LEU A 77 18.99 -0.60 -22.88
C LEU A 77 18.86 -0.71 -24.40
N PRO A 78 18.53 0.36 -25.14
CA PRO A 78 18.22 0.27 -26.57
C PRO A 78 19.43 0.01 -27.48
N ASN A 79 20.66 0.25 -26.98
CA ASN A 79 21.91 0.16 -27.74
C ASN A 79 22.86 -0.94 -27.19
N LEU A 80 22.33 -1.89 -26.41
CA LEU A 80 23.09 -3.00 -25.83
C LEU A 80 22.36 -4.32 -26.05
N HIS A 81 23.06 -5.30 -26.63
CA HIS A 81 22.54 -6.65 -26.84
C HIS A 81 22.29 -7.41 -25.52
N CYS A 82 21.29 -8.28 -25.50
CA CYS A 82 20.90 -9.04 -24.32
C CYS A 82 21.96 -10.03 -23.80
N ASP A 83 22.83 -10.53 -24.68
CA ASP A 83 23.88 -11.47 -24.29
C ASP A 83 24.97 -10.79 -23.46
N LEU A 84 25.08 -9.46 -23.54
CA LEU A 84 26.10 -8.70 -22.84
C LEU A 84 25.64 -8.26 -21.45
N VAL A 85 24.35 -7.93 -21.27
CA VAL A 85 23.84 -7.36 -20.02
C VAL A 85 23.86 -8.37 -18.86
N GLY A 86 24.28 -7.90 -17.69
CA GLY A 86 24.39 -8.65 -16.46
C GLY A 86 24.04 -7.80 -15.24
N LEU A 87 23.73 -8.46 -14.13
CA LEU A 87 23.52 -7.82 -12.83
C LEU A 87 24.62 -8.28 -11.87
N ASP A 88 25.32 -7.31 -11.30
CA ASP A 88 26.34 -7.56 -10.28
C ASP A 88 25.86 -7.00 -8.94
N ILE A 89 26.00 -7.79 -7.88
CA ILE A 89 25.56 -7.44 -6.52
C ILE A 89 26.80 -7.42 -5.62
N GLN A 90 26.98 -6.34 -4.87
CA GLN A 90 28.07 -6.18 -3.91
C GLN A 90 27.55 -5.61 -2.60
N ASP A 91 27.84 -6.27 -1.49
CA ASP A 91 27.52 -5.77 -0.16
C ASP A 91 28.74 -5.71 0.78
N GLU A 92 28.60 -4.95 1.86
CA GLU A 92 29.64 -4.81 2.89
C GLU A 92 29.79 -6.06 3.77
N MET A 93 28.87 -7.03 3.66
CA MET A 93 28.99 -8.34 4.33
C MET A 93 29.87 -9.33 3.55
N GLY A 94 30.42 -8.90 2.40
CA GLY A 94 31.34 -9.70 1.58
C GLY A 94 30.65 -10.58 0.54
N ARG A 95 29.35 -10.41 0.30
CA ARG A 95 28.67 -11.02 -0.84
C ARG A 95 29.07 -10.26 -2.10
N HIS A 96 29.67 -10.97 -3.03
CA HIS A 96 29.97 -10.48 -4.36
C HIS A 96 29.50 -11.52 -5.38
N GLU A 97 28.37 -11.24 -6.03
CA GLU A 97 27.82 -12.08 -7.08
C GLU A 97 27.98 -11.36 -8.41
N VAL A 98 28.71 -11.99 -9.32
CA VAL A 98 28.91 -11.49 -10.69
C VAL A 98 27.93 -12.18 -11.61
N GLY A 99 27.20 -11.40 -12.40
CA GLY A 99 26.29 -11.91 -13.41
C GLY A 99 25.17 -12.78 -12.88
N HIS A 100 24.43 -12.26 -11.91
CA HIS A 100 23.23 -12.90 -11.40
C HIS A 100 22.16 -13.00 -12.51
N ILE A 101 21.92 -14.22 -13.00
CA ILE A 101 20.94 -14.51 -14.08
C ILE A 101 19.68 -15.19 -13.53
N ASP A 102 19.70 -15.66 -12.27
CA ASP A 102 18.57 -16.35 -11.67
C ASP A 102 17.31 -15.48 -11.67
N ASN A 103 16.19 -16.04 -12.11
CA ASN A 103 14.90 -15.35 -12.27
C ASN A 103 14.97 -14.04 -13.08
N SER A 104 15.91 -13.94 -14.02
CA SER A 104 15.98 -12.83 -14.97
C SER A 104 15.41 -13.20 -16.34
N MET A 105 14.65 -12.27 -16.93
CA MET A 105 14.12 -12.35 -18.27
C MET A 105 14.76 -11.26 -19.13
N LYS A 106 15.31 -11.68 -20.27
CA LYS A 106 15.93 -10.79 -21.26
C LYS A 106 15.07 -10.79 -22.52
N ILE A 107 14.60 -9.62 -22.91
CA ILE A 107 13.72 -9.44 -24.08
C ILE A 107 14.48 -8.58 -25.10
N PRO A 108 14.74 -9.05 -26.32
CA PRO A 108 15.41 -8.26 -27.33
C PRO A 108 14.52 -7.07 -27.76
N LEU A 109 15.15 -5.90 -27.91
CA LEU A 109 14.55 -4.68 -28.45
C LEU A 109 15.22 -4.33 -29.78
N ASN A 110 14.59 -3.45 -30.57
CA ASN A 110 15.19 -2.91 -31.81
C ASN A 110 15.76 -3.99 -32.75
N GLN A 111 14.99 -5.04 -33.03
CA GLN A 111 15.43 -6.17 -33.88
C GLN A 111 16.68 -6.92 -33.38
N GLY A 112 17.00 -6.81 -32.09
CA GLY A 112 18.15 -7.47 -31.45
C GLY A 112 19.23 -6.49 -30.98
N ASP A 113 19.18 -5.22 -31.39
CA ASP A 113 20.19 -4.21 -31.04
C ASP A 113 20.06 -3.66 -29.62
N GLY A 114 18.92 -3.86 -28.98
CA GLY A 114 18.71 -3.49 -27.59
C GLY A 114 18.25 -4.66 -26.73
N CYS A 115 18.20 -4.44 -25.42
CA CYS A 115 17.74 -5.39 -24.45
C CYS A 115 16.86 -4.75 -23.39
N ARG A 116 15.73 -5.39 -23.10
CA ARG A 116 14.98 -5.16 -21.87
C ARG A 116 15.30 -6.27 -20.89
N PHE A 117 15.86 -5.88 -19.76
CA PHE A 117 16.25 -6.75 -18.66
C PHE A 117 15.24 -6.60 -17.53
N GLU A 118 14.56 -7.70 -17.21
CA GLU A 118 13.68 -7.81 -16.05
C GLU A 118 14.31 -8.82 -15.09
N GLY A 119 14.57 -8.40 -13.84
CA GLY A 119 15.21 -9.25 -12.84
C GLY A 119 14.51 -9.17 -11.50
N GLU A 120 14.36 -10.31 -10.85
CA GLU A 120 13.87 -10.46 -9.48
C GLU A 120 14.93 -11.17 -8.65
N PHE A 121 15.59 -10.42 -7.77
CA PHE A 121 16.75 -10.88 -7.01
C PHE A 121 16.67 -10.44 -5.55
N THR A 122 17.34 -11.16 -4.66
CA THR A 122 17.35 -10.85 -3.23
C THR A 122 18.67 -10.21 -2.82
N ILE A 123 18.64 -9.15 -2.01
CA ILE A 123 19.82 -8.51 -1.42
C ILE A 123 19.78 -8.61 0.10
N ASN A 124 20.94 -8.55 0.76
CA ASN A 124 20.98 -8.50 2.21
C ASN A 124 20.55 -7.10 2.70
N LYS A 125 19.89 -7.00 3.86
CA LYS A 125 19.47 -5.74 4.49
C LYS A 125 20.66 -5.03 5.14
N VAL A 126 21.66 -4.71 4.33
CA VAL A 126 22.87 -4.00 4.70
C VAL A 126 23.21 -2.96 3.62
N PRO A 127 24.02 -1.95 3.93
CA PRO A 127 24.57 -1.07 2.91
C PRO A 127 25.30 -1.88 1.83
N GLY A 128 24.99 -1.57 0.57
CA GLY A 128 25.53 -2.26 -0.59
C GLY A 128 25.12 -1.57 -1.89
N ASN A 129 25.57 -2.12 -3.00
CA ASN A 129 25.24 -1.65 -4.33
C ASN A 129 24.92 -2.84 -5.25
N PHE A 130 24.03 -2.61 -6.20
CA PHE A 130 23.88 -3.46 -7.37
C PHE A 130 24.10 -2.61 -8.60
N HIS A 131 24.76 -3.15 -9.61
CA HIS A 131 25.03 -2.45 -10.85
C HIS A 131 24.72 -3.34 -12.04
N VAL A 132 24.12 -2.73 -13.07
CA VAL A 132 23.90 -3.38 -14.36
C VAL A 132 25.17 -3.18 -15.17
N SER A 133 25.77 -4.27 -15.61
CA SER A 133 27.11 -4.27 -16.24
C SER A 133 27.14 -5.17 -17.47
N THR A 134 28.26 -5.18 -18.18
CA THR A 134 28.56 -6.19 -19.21
C THR A 134 29.48 -7.30 -18.73
N HIS A 135 29.67 -7.44 -17.41
CA HIS A 135 30.63 -8.39 -16.85
C HIS A 135 30.22 -9.85 -17.08
N SER A 136 28.92 -10.11 -17.27
CA SER A 136 28.40 -11.44 -17.59
C SER A 136 28.67 -11.90 -19.03
N ALA A 137 29.12 -11.00 -19.90
CA ALA A 137 29.41 -11.32 -21.29
C ALA A 137 30.66 -12.21 -21.43
N THR A 138 30.64 -13.17 -22.36
CA THR A 138 31.85 -13.95 -22.72
C THR A 138 32.94 -13.07 -23.34
N ALA A 139 32.55 -12.00 -24.02
CA ALA A 139 33.45 -11.01 -24.60
C ALA A 139 33.00 -9.61 -24.22
N GLN A 140 33.86 -8.86 -23.54
CA GLN A 140 33.56 -7.50 -23.11
C GLN A 140 33.69 -6.52 -24.28
N PRO A 141 32.67 -5.69 -24.56
CA PRO A 141 32.78 -4.62 -25.54
C PRO A 141 33.76 -3.54 -25.06
N GLN A 142 34.56 -2.96 -25.97
CA GLN A 142 35.50 -1.89 -25.60
C GLN A 142 34.78 -0.59 -25.20
N ASN A 143 33.64 -0.29 -25.82
CA ASN A 143 32.84 0.91 -25.56
C ASN A 143 31.34 0.54 -25.51
N PRO A 144 30.84 0.01 -24.38
CA PRO A 144 29.41 -0.25 -24.21
C PRO A 144 28.62 1.05 -24.08
N ASP A 145 27.54 1.19 -24.85
CA ASP A 145 26.54 2.23 -24.63
C ASP A 145 25.54 1.78 -23.57
N MET A 146 25.60 2.42 -22.40
CA MET A 146 24.75 2.14 -21.24
C MET A 146 23.57 3.10 -21.12
N THR A 147 23.22 3.82 -22.19
CA THR A 147 21.97 4.59 -22.23
C THR A 147 20.81 3.65 -21.89
N HIS A 148 20.00 4.04 -20.91
CA HIS A 148 18.98 3.16 -20.36
C HIS A 148 17.75 3.91 -19.91
N THR A 149 16.63 3.19 -19.79
CA THR A 149 15.38 3.67 -19.21
C THR A 149 14.92 2.71 -18.14
N ILE A 150 14.72 3.20 -16.92
CA ILE A 150 14.22 2.40 -15.80
C ILE A 150 12.69 2.44 -15.84
N HIS A 151 12.05 1.30 -16.07
CA HIS A 151 10.60 1.16 -16.04
C HIS A 151 10.07 0.87 -14.64
N LYS A 152 10.82 0.09 -13.86
CA LYS A 152 10.45 -0.27 -12.49
C LYS A 152 11.70 -0.54 -11.66
N LEU A 153 11.75 0.03 -10.47
CA LEU A 153 12.67 -0.37 -9.41
C LEU A 153 11.88 -0.36 -8.10
N ALA A 154 11.75 -1.51 -7.47
CA ALA A 154 11.07 -1.64 -6.18
C ALA A 154 11.82 -2.60 -5.26
N PHE A 155 11.80 -2.29 -3.97
CA PHE A 155 12.39 -3.06 -2.88
C PHE A 155 11.27 -3.56 -1.97
N GLY A 156 11.36 -4.82 -1.58
CA GLY A 156 10.33 -5.53 -0.82
C GLY A 156 9.10 -5.91 -1.64
N GLU A 157 8.10 -6.43 -0.94
CA GLU A 157 6.85 -6.85 -1.55
C GLU A 157 6.04 -5.66 -2.08
N LYS A 158 5.23 -5.91 -3.11
CA LYS A 158 4.22 -4.94 -3.55
C LYS A 158 3.19 -4.78 -2.43
N LEU A 159 3.03 -3.57 -1.93
CA LEU A 159 1.99 -3.22 -0.95
C LEU A 159 0.62 -3.66 -1.49
N GLN A 160 0.10 -4.76 -0.95
CA GLN A 160 -1.31 -5.08 -1.09
C GLN A 160 -2.05 -4.17 -0.11
N LEU A 161 -2.59 -3.06 -0.62
CA LEU A 161 -3.47 -2.17 0.13
C LEU A 161 -4.81 -2.88 0.41
N TRP A 162 -4.79 -3.88 1.30
CA TRP A 162 -5.99 -4.24 2.04
C TRP A 162 -6.01 -3.32 3.26
N PRO A 163 -7.02 -2.45 3.43
CA PRO A 163 -7.17 -1.73 4.68
C PRO A 163 -7.34 -2.79 5.77
N ARG A 164 -6.30 -3.00 6.59
CA ARG A 164 -6.49 -3.60 7.92
C ARG A 164 -7.36 -2.60 8.66
N MET A 165 -8.67 -2.88 8.67
CA MET A 165 -9.61 -2.21 9.55
C MET A 165 -9.27 -2.59 10.97
N THR A 166 -8.30 -1.89 11.56
CA THR A 166 -8.12 -1.86 13.00
C THR A 166 -9.23 -0.95 13.54
N THR A 167 -10.40 -1.52 13.76
CA THR A 167 -11.42 -0.88 14.60
C THR A 167 -10.88 -0.88 16.03
N TYR A 168 -10.63 0.30 16.58
CA TYR A 168 -10.45 0.48 18.02
C TYR A 168 -11.71 0.08 18.78
#